data_AF-A1ZXF9-F1
#
_entry.id   AF-A1ZXF9-F1
#
_cell.length_a   1.000
_cell.length_b   1.000
_cell.length_c   1.000
_cell.angle_alpha   90.00
_cell.angle_beta   90.00
_cell.angle_gamma   90.00
#
_symmetry.space_group_name_H-M   'P 1'
#
loop_
_entity.id
_entity.type
_entity.pdbx_description
1 polymer ?
#
loop_
_entity_poly.entity_id
_entity_poly.type
_entity_poly.pdbx_seq_one_letter_code
_entity_poly.pdbx_strand_id
1 'polypeptide(L)'
;MLVSVVLLAQATPRNLYEQLCEVNQEWHKHRATAQKMGLVQAKPLKHEQDLLSFHIRTLGQIFRQRPIAHLSPAQQRQRHQHLKVLDKYWQRRDCPRNDYLPYRNPVFIDHEGRYCAVGYLMLKSGKGKFCKAVQKNSNFIYIRQIKSADFDAWQSQSGLSIEELAWIQPGYTPAVRLEQIHRLGVDRKPRFVDSLQATRIYNAHFDRADMFGFQRMFWGTAFRRERALKKYKKYKGKPDWEALRKTHGSINALTVYQSVLYAAVDTTLATPTGSVAPLTKIVKWHPQKKWVVVHKIIEPTINRNHQNVIYTFFSNRGKLYAGGGFETLYNDATQQPPRTHSYLVCFNGRSWKKVKQEYGGIIFGLIYKNGKRYLGTVINGMAGNTRAPIHPTAKVNK
;
A
#
# COMPACT_ATOMS: atom_id res chain seq x y z
N MET A 1 20.95 6.87 -23.19
CA MET A 1 19.84 6.12 -23.84
C MET A 1 18.62 6.13 -22.93
N LEU A 2 17.57 6.88 -23.30
CA LEU A 2 16.27 6.76 -22.64
C LEU A 2 15.66 5.40 -23.01
N VAL A 3 15.41 4.56 -22.01
CA VAL A 3 14.57 3.37 -22.20
C VAL A 3 13.13 3.86 -22.35
N SER A 4 12.62 3.80 -23.57
CA SER A 4 11.22 4.08 -23.90
C SER A 4 10.32 3.12 -23.15
N VAL A 5 9.60 3.63 -22.14
CA VAL A 5 8.50 2.92 -21.49
C VAL A 5 7.33 2.92 -22.47
N VAL A 6 7.15 1.82 -23.19
CA VAL A 6 5.94 1.59 -24.00
C VAL A 6 4.76 1.56 -23.04
N LEU A 7 3.92 2.60 -23.13
CA LEU A 7 2.63 2.72 -22.46
C LEU A 7 1.65 1.74 -23.10
N LEU A 8 1.47 0.58 -22.48
CA LEU A 8 0.24 -0.18 -22.64
C LEU A 8 -0.60 0.04 -21.40
N ALA A 9 -1.82 0.53 -21.58
CA ALA A 9 -2.87 0.36 -20.58
C ALA A 9 -2.89 -1.13 -20.24
N GLN A 10 -2.57 -1.51 -19.01
CA GLN A 10 -2.38 -2.91 -18.64
C GLN A 10 -3.72 -3.65 -18.77
N ALA A 11 -3.91 -4.29 -19.92
CA ALA A 11 -4.77 -5.44 -20.04
C ALA A 11 -4.29 -6.48 -19.01
N THR A 12 -5.23 -7.18 -18.37
CA THR A 12 -4.88 -8.25 -17.45
C THR A 12 -3.94 -9.25 -18.15
N PRO A 13 -2.81 -9.63 -17.53
CA PRO A 13 -1.86 -10.54 -18.15
C PRO A 13 -2.55 -11.84 -18.56
N ARG A 14 -2.34 -12.27 -19.80
CA ARG A 14 -3.04 -13.41 -20.40
C ARG A 14 -2.40 -14.75 -20.02
N ASN A 15 -1.13 -14.72 -19.68
CA ASN A 15 -0.33 -15.88 -19.28
C ASN A 15 0.67 -15.51 -18.18
N LEU A 16 1.31 -16.54 -17.61
CA LEU A 16 2.27 -16.38 -16.52
C LEU A 16 3.52 -15.59 -16.94
N TYR A 17 3.96 -15.69 -18.20
CA TYR A 17 5.08 -14.90 -18.72
C TYR A 17 4.79 -13.39 -18.68
N GLU A 18 3.64 -12.95 -19.21
CA GLU A 18 3.23 -11.55 -19.16
C GLU A 18 3.14 -11.06 -17.70
N GLN A 19 2.62 -11.89 -16.80
CA GLN A 19 2.56 -11.59 -15.37
C GLN A 19 3.96 -11.43 -14.74
N LEU A 20 4.92 -12.28 -15.11
CA LEU A 20 6.30 -12.20 -14.66
C LEU A 20 7.03 -10.97 -15.20
N CYS A 21 6.74 -10.56 -16.44
CA CYS A 21 7.24 -9.31 -17.01
C CYS A 21 6.77 -8.08 -16.22
N GLU A 22 5.56 -8.10 -15.66
CA GLU A 22 5.10 -7.05 -14.75
C GLU A 22 5.90 -7.07 -13.44
N VAL A 23 6.12 -8.25 -12.85
CA VAL A 23 6.91 -8.40 -11.61
C VAL A 23 8.35 -7.91 -11.80
N ASN A 24 8.98 -8.26 -12.92
CA ASN A 24 10.34 -7.86 -13.24
C ASN A 24 10.53 -7.78 -14.76
N GLN A 25 10.87 -6.58 -15.25
CA GLN A 25 11.07 -6.32 -16.67
C GLN A 25 12.23 -7.10 -17.30
N GLU A 26 13.17 -7.64 -16.50
CA GLU A 26 14.26 -8.48 -17.00
C GLU A 26 13.73 -9.75 -17.69
N TRP A 27 12.50 -10.21 -17.40
CA TRP A 27 11.86 -11.30 -18.15
C TRP A 27 11.66 -11.00 -19.64
N HIS A 28 11.55 -9.74 -20.06
CA HIS A 28 11.48 -9.39 -21.48
C HIS A 28 12.74 -9.82 -22.23
N LYS A 29 13.91 -9.72 -21.59
CA LYS A 29 15.20 -10.14 -22.17
C LYS A 29 15.36 -11.67 -22.22
N HIS A 30 14.50 -12.40 -21.49
CA HIS A 30 14.58 -13.85 -21.32
C HIS A 30 13.33 -14.58 -21.83
N ARG A 31 12.65 -14.02 -22.83
CA ARG A 31 11.45 -14.63 -23.45
C ARG A 31 11.71 -16.04 -23.97
N ALA A 32 12.85 -16.29 -24.62
CA ALA A 32 13.20 -17.62 -25.13
C ALA A 32 13.30 -18.67 -24.00
N THR A 33 13.88 -18.30 -22.86
CA THR A 33 13.89 -19.15 -21.67
C THR A 33 12.48 -19.41 -21.16
N ALA A 34 11.66 -18.36 -21.06
CA ALA A 34 10.26 -18.49 -20.63
C ALA A 34 9.42 -19.38 -21.56
N GLN A 35 9.66 -19.34 -22.87
CA GLN A 35 9.03 -20.23 -23.85
C GLN A 35 9.43 -21.68 -23.64
N LYS A 36 10.73 -21.97 -23.48
CA LYS A 36 11.23 -23.33 -23.20
C LYS A 36 10.64 -23.91 -21.91
N MET A 37 10.33 -23.06 -20.94
CA MET A 37 9.71 -23.43 -19.66
C MET A 37 8.16 -23.47 -19.72
N GLY A 38 7.54 -23.25 -20.88
CA GLY A 38 6.07 -23.28 -21.04
C GLY A 38 5.32 -22.10 -20.39
N LEU A 39 6.02 -21.03 -19.98
CA LEU A 39 5.42 -19.92 -19.22
C LEU A 39 4.50 -19.04 -20.07
N VAL A 40 4.67 -19.06 -21.40
CA VAL A 40 3.83 -18.29 -22.33
C VAL A 40 2.46 -18.95 -22.56
N GLN A 41 2.33 -20.24 -22.24
CA GLN A 41 1.08 -21.01 -22.27
C GLN A 41 0.46 -21.21 -20.88
N ALA A 42 1.28 -21.10 -19.82
CA ALA A 42 0.81 -21.27 -18.45
C ALA A 42 -0.18 -20.18 -18.03
N LYS A 43 -1.20 -20.57 -17.25
CA LYS A 43 -2.20 -19.63 -16.70
C LYS A 43 -1.56 -18.70 -15.66
N PRO A 44 -2.00 -17.44 -15.55
CA PRO A 44 -1.56 -16.53 -14.48
C PRO A 44 -1.88 -17.07 -13.08
N LEU A 45 -1.02 -16.73 -12.12
CA LEU A 45 -1.22 -17.06 -10.70
C LEU A 45 -2.11 -16.00 -10.02
N LYS A 46 -3.01 -16.44 -9.14
CA LYS A 46 -4.00 -15.54 -8.51
C LYS A 46 -3.41 -14.69 -7.39
N HIS A 47 -2.55 -15.26 -6.53
CA HIS A 47 -2.01 -14.55 -5.39
C HIS A 47 -0.60 -14.02 -5.68
N GLU A 48 -0.37 -12.76 -5.33
CA GLU A 48 0.92 -12.09 -5.53
C GLU A 48 2.08 -12.85 -4.88
N GLN A 49 1.91 -13.41 -3.68
CA GLN A 49 2.97 -14.19 -3.04
C GLN A 49 3.26 -15.52 -3.73
N ASP A 50 2.27 -16.18 -4.37
CA ASP A 50 2.54 -17.36 -5.20
C ASP A 50 3.43 -16.97 -6.38
N LEU A 51 3.09 -15.85 -7.04
CA LEU A 51 3.82 -15.33 -8.17
C LEU A 51 5.27 -14.93 -7.83
N LEU A 52 5.47 -14.24 -6.69
CA LEU A 52 6.80 -13.82 -6.24
C LEU A 52 7.66 -15.03 -5.83
N SER A 53 7.08 -15.99 -5.09
CA SER A 53 7.78 -17.25 -4.77
C SER A 53 8.10 -18.05 -6.03
N PHE A 54 7.17 -18.13 -6.99
CA PHE A 54 7.40 -18.77 -8.29
C PHE A 54 8.55 -18.11 -9.03
N HIS A 55 8.52 -16.78 -9.14
CA HIS A 55 9.57 -15.99 -9.77
C HIS A 55 10.96 -16.33 -9.21
N ILE A 56 11.12 -16.27 -7.88
CA ILE A 56 12.41 -16.47 -7.23
C ILE A 56 12.87 -17.93 -7.34
N ARG A 57 11.97 -18.90 -7.15
CA ARG A 57 12.26 -20.32 -7.31
C ARG A 57 12.75 -20.64 -8.72
N THR A 58 12.05 -20.12 -9.73
CA THR A 58 12.38 -20.32 -11.15
C THR A 58 13.76 -19.74 -11.48
N LEU A 59 14.09 -18.56 -10.95
CA LEU A 59 15.43 -18.00 -11.13
C LEU A 59 16.52 -18.83 -10.45
N GLY A 60 16.25 -19.36 -9.26
CA GLY A 60 17.17 -20.30 -8.59
C GLY A 60 17.49 -21.53 -9.46
N GLN A 61 16.48 -22.10 -10.12
CA GLN A 61 16.66 -23.22 -11.06
C GLN A 61 17.50 -22.81 -12.29
N ILE A 62 17.17 -21.68 -12.91
CA ILE A 62 17.91 -21.16 -14.08
C ILE A 62 19.39 -20.92 -13.72
N PHE A 63 19.66 -20.29 -12.57
CA PHE A 63 21.02 -19.88 -12.20
C PHE A 63 21.92 -21.04 -11.78
N ARG A 64 21.36 -22.16 -11.31
CA ARG A 64 22.13 -23.40 -11.07
C ARG A 64 22.65 -24.05 -12.35
N GLN A 65 21.95 -23.86 -13.46
CA GLN A 65 22.32 -24.46 -14.75
C GLN A 65 23.27 -23.56 -15.56
N ARG A 66 23.54 -22.33 -15.11
CA ARG A 66 24.42 -21.41 -15.82
C ARG A 66 25.88 -21.84 -15.68
N PRO A 67 26.69 -21.73 -16.76
CA PRO A 67 28.13 -21.97 -16.67
C PRO A 67 28.82 -21.02 -15.69
N ILE A 68 29.70 -21.56 -14.85
CA ILE A 68 30.43 -20.81 -13.80
C ILE A 68 31.95 -20.90 -13.94
N ALA A 69 32.46 -21.48 -15.03
CA ALA A 69 33.90 -21.69 -15.24
C ALA A 69 34.72 -20.39 -15.25
N HIS A 70 34.08 -19.27 -15.60
CA HIS A 70 34.68 -17.93 -15.58
C HIS A 70 34.82 -17.33 -14.17
N LEU A 71 34.19 -17.93 -13.15
CA LEU A 71 34.26 -17.46 -11.76
C LEU A 71 35.44 -18.09 -11.03
N SER A 72 36.09 -17.32 -10.15
CA SER A 72 37.12 -17.85 -9.24
C SER A 72 36.53 -18.90 -8.29
N PRO A 73 37.34 -19.82 -7.73
CA PRO A 73 36.86 -20.82 -6.77
C PRO A 73 36.11 -20.21 -5.56
N ALA A 74 36.54 -19.03 -5.09
CA ALA A 74 35.87 -18.31 -4.02
C ALA A 74 34.48 -17.80 -4.45
N GLN A 75 34.37 -17.19 -5.63
CA GLN A 75 33.10 -16.73 -6.18
C GLN A 75 32.15 -17.91 -6.46
N GLN A 76 32.65 -19.04 -6.93
CA GLN A 76 31.83 -20.24 -7.12
C GLN A 76 31.24 -20.71 -5.77
N ARG A 77 32.04 -20.78 -4.70
CA ARG A 77 31.52 -21.10 -3.36
C ARG A 77 30.45 -20.12 -2.89
N GLN A 78 30.69 -18.81 -3.05
CA GLN A 78 29.73 -17.77 -2.69
C GLN A 78 28.44 -17.85 -3.51
N ARG A 79 28.53 -18.12 -4.80
CA ARG A 79 27.37 -18.34 -5.67
C ARG A 79 26.51 -19.48 -5.16
N HIS A 80 27.10 -20.64 -4.86
CA HIS A 80 26.37 -21.78 -4.32
C HIS A 80 25.71 -21.45 -2.96
N GLN A 81 26.40 -20.71 -2.10
CA GLN A 81 25.84 -20.25 -0.83
C GLN A 81 24.63 -19.32 -1.05
N HIS A 82 24.75 -18.31 -1.91
CA HIS A 82 23.64 -17.40 -2.22
C HIS A 82 22.45 -18.13 -2.86
N LEU A 83 22.68 -19.10 -3.77
CA LEU A 83 21.59 -19.88 -4.35
C LEU A 83 20.89 -20.79 -3.32
N LYS A 84 21.62 -21.31 -2.31
CA LYS A 84 21.01 -22.01 -1.16
C LYS A 84 20.20 -21.06 -0.28
N VAL A 85 20.66 -19.82 -0.07
CA VAL A 85 19.90 -18.81 0.66
C VAL A 85 18.63 -18.42 -0.11
N LEU A 86 18.73 -18.30 -1.44
CA LEU A 86 17.59 -17.99 -2.30
C LEU A 86 16.53 -19.10 -2.27
N ASP A 87 16.94 -20.37 -2.20
CA ASP A 87 16.03 -21.49 -1.98
C ASP A 87 15.23 -21.35 -0.68
N LYS A 88 15.94 -21.08 0.42
CA LYS A 88 15.29 -20.85 1.71
C LYS A 88 14.37 -19.63 1.66
N TYR A 89 14.73 -18.60 0.89
CA TYR A 89 13.93 -17.37 0.82
C TYR A 89 12.58 -17.59 0.15
N TRP A 90 12.52 -18.20 -1.04
CA TRP A 90 11.24 -18.35 -1.74
C TRP A 90 10.26 -19.26 -0.99
N GLN A 91 10.78 -20.23 -0.24
CA GLN A 91 10.01 -21.15 0.62
C GLN A 91 9.33 -20.42 1.79
N ARG A 92 9.88 -19.29 2.25
CA ARG A 92 9.26 -18.48 3.31
C ARG A 92 7.98 -17.78 2.87
N ARG A 93 7.82 -17.52 1.56
CA ARG A 93 6.67 -16.81 0.98
C ARG A 93 6.37 -15.45 1.64
N ASP A 94 7.43 -14.76 2.05
CA ASP A 94 7.38 -13.56 2.89
C ASP A 94 8.07 -12.38 2.19
N CYS A 95 7.69 -12.12 0.94
CA CYS A 95 8.24 -11.00 0.18
C CYS A 95 7.70 -9.65 0.71
N PRO A 96 8.43 -8.54 0.54
CA PRO A 96 7.95 -7.21 0.90
C PRO A 96 6.58 -6.84 0.33
N ARG A 97 5.87 -5.97 1.05
CA ARG A 97 4.65 -5.32 0.57
C ARG A 97 4.93 -3.89 0.13
N ASN A 98 4.27 -3.45 -0.96
CA ASN A 98 4.37 -2.08 -1.46
C ASN A 98 3.17 -1.26 -1.02
N ASP A 99 3.22 -0.85 0.24
CA ASP A 99 2.26 0.08 0.81
C ASP A 99 2.58 1.51 0.36
N TYR A 100 3.82 1.81 0.03
CA TYR A 100 4.31 3.18 -0.12
C TYR A 100 3.93 3.87 -1.41
N LEU A 101 3.94 3.11 -2.51
CA LEU A 101 3.88 3.66 -3.85
C LEU A 101 2.58 3.21 -4.51
N PRO A 102 1.91 4.10 -5.27
CA PRO A 102 0.69 3.77 -6.01
C PRO A 102 0.98 2.99 -7.31
N TYR A 103 2.20 2.50 -7.48
CA TYR A 103 2.69 1.80 -8.66
C TYR A 103 3.58 0.64 -8.26
N ARG A 104 3.67 -0.40 -9.11
CA ARG A 104 4.55 -1.55 -8.85
C ARG A 104 6.00 -1.07 -8.83
N ASN A 105 6.69 -1.34 -7.73
CA ASN A 105 8.07 -0.93 -7.54
C ASN A 105 8.77 -1.84 -6.53
N PRO A 106 10.11 -1.98 -6.58
CA PRO A 106 10.85 -2.61 -5.50
C PRO A 106 10.65 -1.88 -4.17
N VAL A 107 10.68 -2.67 -3.11
CA VAL A 107 10.75 -2.23 -1.72
C VAL A 107 11.89 -3.02 -1.09
N PHE A 108 12.94 -2.35 -0.66
CA PHE A 108 14.17 -3.00 -0.22
C PHE A 108 13.97 -3.71 1.12
N ILE A 109 13.36 -3.02 2.09
CA ILE A 109 12.83 -3.59 3.33
C ILE A 109 11.49 -2.91 3.64
N ASP A 110 10.41 -3.66 3.80
CA ASP A 110 9.11 -3.07 4.16
C ASP A 110 9.01 -2.72 5.65
N HIS A 111 7.84 -2.23 6.07
CA HIS A 111 7.59 -1.73 7.42
C HIS A 111 7.54 -2.82 8.48
N GLU A 112 7.29 -4.06 8.07
CA GLU A 112 7.29 -5.23 8.95
C GLU A 112 8.69 -5.88 9.01
N GLY A 113 9.68 -5.26 8.35
CA GLY A 113 11.05 -5.76 8.33
C GLY A 113 11.28 -6.89 7.33
N ARG A 114 10.38 -7.10 6.37
CA ARG A 114 10.58 -8.08 5.29
C ARG A 114 11.59 -7.54 4.30
N TYR A 115 12.69 -8.26 4.10
CA TYR A 115 13.73 -7.91 3.13
C TYR A 115 13.30 -8.40 1.74
N CYS A 116 13.58 -7.62 0.69
CA CYS A 116 13.53 -8.15 -0.68
C CYS A 116 14.53 -9.30 -0.86
N ALA A 117 14.36 -10.12 -1.89
CA ALA A 117 15.23 -11.27 -2.13
C ALA A 117 16.72 -10.91 -2.13
N VAL A 118 17.12 -9.84 -2.85
CA VAL A 118 18.51 -9.37 -2.86
C VAL A 118 18.96 -8.84 -1.49
N GLY A 119 18.13 -8.04 -0.83
CA GLY A 119 18.41 -7.56 0.53
C GLY A 119 18.58 -8.71 1.53
N TYR A 120 17.85 -9.81 1.36
CA TYR A 120 17.96 -11.00 2.19
C TYR A 120 19.26 -11.78 1.92
N LEU A 121 19.70 -11.88 0.65
CA LEU A 121 21.04 -12.39 0.32
C LEU A 121 22.12 -11.58 1.04
N MET A 122 22.06 -10.25 0.91
CA MET A 122 22.99 -9.34 1.58
C MET A 122 22.96 -9.48 3.10
N LEU A 123 21.78 -9.58 3.70
CA LEU A 123 21.60 -9.82 5.14
C LEU A 123 22.30 -11.10 5.58
N LYS A 124 22.12 -12.21 4.85
CA LYS A 124 22.75 -13.51 5.17
C LYS A 124 24.25 -13.53 4.91
N SER A 125 24.77 -12.57 4.15
CA SER A 125 26.21 -12.36 3.93
C SER A 125 26.78 -11.26 4.84
N GLY A 126 26.12 -10.93 5.95
CA GLY A 126 26.62 -10.02 6.98
C GLY A 126 26.43 -8.52 6.67
N LYS A 127 25.78 -8.16 5.57
CA LYS A 127 25.60 -6.75 5.13
C LYS A 127 24.35 -6.08 5.72
N GLY A 128 23.95 -6.45 6.94
CA GLY A 128 22.73 -5.95 7.58
C GLY A 128 22.74 -4.42 7.80
N LYS A 129 23.88 -3.83 8.18
CA LYS A 129 24.02 -2.37 8.34
C LYS A 129 23.79 -1.63 7.02
N PHE A 130 24.37 -2.14 5.93
CA PHE A 130 24.15 -1.59 4.58
C PHE A 130 22.67 -1.66 4.19
N CYS A 131 22.01 -2.80 4.43
CA CYS A 131 20.60 -2.96 4.09
C CYS A 131 19.70 -1.95 4.82
N LYS A 132 19.94 -1.69 6.11
CA LYS A 132 19.23 -0.67 6.89
C LYS A 132 19.50 0.74 6.35
N ALA A 133 20.72 1.03 5.90
CA ALA A 133 21.05 2.31 5.26
C ALA A 133 20.28 2.50 3.94
N VAL A 134 20.18 1.45 3.10
CA VAL A 134 19.37 1.49 1.87
C VAL A 134 17.89 1.70 2.20
N GLN A 135 17.34 0.98 3.17
CA GLN A 135 15.95 1.19 3.61
C GLN A 135 15.71 2.65 4.02
N LYS A 136 16.62 3.27 4.78
CA LYS A 136 16.46 4.64 5.26
C LYS A 136 16.56 5.68 4.14
N ASN A 137 17.49 5.49 3.21
CA ASN A 137 17.89 6.54 2.26
C ASN A 137 17.30 6.34 0.86
N SER A 138 16.96 5.11 0.49
CA SER A 138 16.59 4.74 -0.89
C SER A 138 15.77 3.44 -0.94
N ASN A 139 14.75 3.29 -0.08
CA ASN A 139 14.01 2.03 0.04
C ASN A 139 13.35 1.51 -1.26
N PHE A 140 13.14 2.39 -2.24
CA PHE A 140 12.43 2.11 -3.49
C PHE A 140 13.39 1.93 -4.68
N ILE A 141 14.67 1.77 -4.41
CA ILE A 141 15.73 1.71 -5.42
C ILE A 141 15.74 0.37 -6.16
N TYR A 142 15.97 0.44 -7.47
CA TYR A 142 16.32 -0.76 -8.24
C TYR A 142 17.78 -1.12 -7.99
N ILE A 143 18.12 -2.42 -7.96
CA ILE A 143 19.50 -2.87 -7.70
C ILE A 143 20.51 -2.20 -8.65
N ARG A 144 20.19 -2.06 -9.93
CA ARG A 144 21.05 -1.40 -10.93
C ARG A 144 21.31 0.09 -10.66
N GLN A 145 20.53 0.71 -9.78
CA GLN A 145 20.64 2.13 -9.43
C GLN A 145 21.44 2.35 -8.14
N ILE A 146 21.75 1.30 -7.39
CA ILE A 146 22.58 1.42 -6.18
C ILE A 146 23.99 1.83 -6.61
N LYS A 147 24.42 3.01 -6.16
CA LYS A 147 25.78 3.52 -6.34
C LYS A 147 26.48 3.51 -4.99
N SER A 148 27.27 2.48 -4.72
CA SER A 148 28.00 2.34 -3.45
C SER A 148 29.15 1.36 -3.60
N ALA A 149 30.35 1.80 -3.21
CA ALA A 149 31.54 0.93 -3.18
C ALA A 149 31.32 -0.33 -2.33
N ASP A 150 30.56 -0.24 -1.23
CA ASP A 150 30.22 -1.39 -0.39
C ASP A 150 29.35 -2.42 -1.12
N PHE A 151 28.43 -1.94 -1.97
CA PHE A 151 27.58 -2.80 -2.78
C PHE A 151 28.39 -3.44 -3.91
N ASP A 152 29.23 -2.67 -4.60
CA ASP A 152 30.07 -3.16 -5.70
C ASP A 152 31.08 -4.20 -5.20
N ALA A 153 31.69 -3.97 -4.03
CA ALA A 153 32.57 -4.93 -3.37
C ALA A 153 31.82 -6.22 -2.99
N TRP A 154 30.60 -6.13 -2.46
CA TRP A 154 29.80 -7.32 -2.17
C TRP A 154 29.40 -8.07 -3.45
N GLN A 155 28.94 -7.36 -4.48
CA GLN A 155 28.50 -7.96 -5.73
C GLN A 155 29.64 -8.71 -6.42
N SER A 156 30.83 -8.11 -6.52
CA SER A 156 32.02 -8.75 -7.13
C SER A 156 32.45 -10.04 -6.41
N GLN A 157 32.23 -10.12 -5.10
CA GLN A 157 32.53 -11.31 -4.28
C GLN A 157 31.40 -12.35 -4.28
N SER A 158 30.17 -11.94 -4.60
CA SER A 158 28.98 -12.76 -4.42
C SER A 158 28.87 -13.98 -5.34
N GLY A 159 29.58 -13.95 -6.48
CA GLY A 159 29.42 -14.92 -7.56
C GLY A 159 28.10 -14.80 -8.34
N LEU A 160 27.35 -13.70 -8.15
CA LEU A 160 26.16 -13.33 -8.91
C LEU A 160 26.44 -12.06 -9.72
N SER A 161 26.04 -12.04 -11.00
CA SER A 161 26.19 -10.83 -11.81
C SER A 161 25.15 -9.76 -11.44
N ILE A 162 25.39 -8.51 -11.84
CA ILE A 162 24.41 -7.44 -11.62
C ILE A 162 23.10 -7.70 -12.38
N GLU A 163 23.15 -8.37 -13.54
CA GLU A 163 21.97 -8.84 -14.30
C GLU A 163 21.17 -9.87 -13.53
N GLU A 164 21.85 -10.83 -12.88
CA GLU A 164 21.19 -11.82 -12.04
C GLU A 164 20.52 -11.17 -10.84
N LEU A 165 21.23 -10.27 -10.14
CA LEU A 165 20.66 -9.55 -9.00
C LEU A 165 19.48 -8.66 -9.40
N ALA A 166 19.57 -7.98 -10.55
CA ALA A 166 18.46 -7.21 -11.10
C ALA A 166 17.26 -8.11 -11.44
N TRP A 167 17.51 -9.30 -11.99
CA TRP A 167 16.45 -10.26 -12.30
C TRP A 167 15.84 -10.88 -11.03
N ILE A 168 16.62 -11.06 -9.96
CA ILE A 168 16.14 -11.53 -8.65
C ILE A 168 15.23 -10.51 -7.97
N GLN A 169 15.41 -9.21 -8.20
CA GLN A 169 14.65 -8.16 -7.51
C GLN A 169 13.27 -7.94 -8.15
N PRO A 170 12.17 -8.45 -7.57
CA PRO A 170 10.84 -8.09 -8.04
C PRO A 170 10.49 -6.65 -7.67
N GLY A 171 9.62 -6.03 -8.46
CA GLY A 171 8.73 -4.99 -7.96
C GLY A 171 7.48 -5.62 -7.33
N TYR A 172 6.83 -4.94 -6.38
CA TYR A 172 5.65 -5.47 -5.69
C TYR A 172 4.40 -4.66 -6.05
N THR A 173 3.28 -5.35 -6.31
CA THR A 173 1.98 -4.72 -6.62
C THR A 173 1.64 -3.69 -5.54
N PRO A 174 1.19 -2.49 -5.94
CA PRO A 174 0.88 -1.45 -4.97
C PRO A 174 -0.39 -1.78 -4.18
N ALA A 175 -0.28 -1.70 -2.86
CA ALA A 175 -1.44 -1.70 -1.99
C ALA A 175 -2.21 -0.37 -2.11
N VAL A 176 -1.61 0.67 -2.69
CA VAL A 176 -2.22 1.98 -2.98
C VAL A 176 -2.67 2.09 -4.43
N ARG A 177 -3.78 2.80 -4.69
CA ARG A 177 -4.25 3.18 -6.03
C ARG A 177 -4.74 4.63 -6.02
N LEU A 178 -4.63 5.27 -7.18
CA LEU A 178 -5.32 6.52 -7.45
C LEU A 178 -6.38 6.33 -8.52
N GLU A 179 -7.57 6.84 -8.23
CA GLU A 179 -8.64 6.94 -9.20
C GLU A 179 -8.88 8.41 -9.55
N GLN A 180 -8.83 8.75 -10.84
CA GLN A 180 -9.27 10.07 -11.28
C GLN A 180 -10.80 10.18 -11.09
N ILE A 181 -11.23 11.14 -10.28
CA ILE A 181 -12.65 11.36 -9.98
C ILE A 181 -13.12 12.76 -10.36
N HIS A 182 -14.36 12.84 -10.85
CA HIS A 182 -15.03 14.11 -11.13
C HIS A 182 -16.01 14.49 -10.02
N ARG A 183 -16.82 13.53 -9.56
CA ARG A 183 -17.80 13.67 -8.48
C ARG A 183 -17.71 12.46 -7.55
N LEU A 184 -17.98 12.66 -6.27
CA LEU A 184 -18.08 11.60 -5.26
C LEU A 184 -19.54 11.20 -5.11
N GLY A 185 -19.79 9.90 -4.88
CA GLY A 185 -21.13 9.38 -4.60
C GLY A 185 -22.04 9.27 -5.82
N VAL A 186 -21.46 9.15 -7.01
CA VAL A 186 -22.19 8.92 -8.25
C VAL A 186 -21.65 7.69 -8.95
N ASP A 187 -22.51 7.05 -9.73
CA ASP A 187 -22.14 5.96 -10.61
C ASP A 187 -21.03 6.37 -11.55
N ARG A 188 -20.04 5.48 -11.70
CA ARG A 188 -18.91 5.67 -12.59
C ARG A 188 -18.26 4.34 -12.93
N LYS A 189 -17.65 4.30 -14.11
CA LYS A 189 -16.60 3.33 -14.41
C LYS A 189 -15.29 3.84 -13.80
N PRO A 190 -14.62 3.07 -12.91
CA PRO A 190 -13.38 3.51 -12.30
C PRO A 190 -12.32 3.84 -13.34
N ARG A 191 -11.63 4.98 -13.14
CA ARG A 191 -10.51 5.41 -13.99
C ARG A 191 -9.25 5.47 -13.14
N PHE A 192 -8.61 4.32 -12.97
CA PHE A 192 -7.34 4.25 -12.27
C PHE A 192 -6.24 4.83 -13.13
N VAL A 193 -5.34 5.56 -12.48
CA VAL A 193 -4.12 6.01 -13.14
C VAL A 193 -3.17 4.83 -13.29
N ASP A 194 -2.37 4.85 -14.35
CA ASP A 194 -1.25 3.93 -14.47
C ASP A 194 -0.11 4.30 -13.52
N SER A 195 0.86 3.40 -13.42
CA SER A 195 2.02 3.55 -12.55
C SER A 195 2.78 4.87 -12.75
N LEU A 196 3.01 5.27 -14.00
CA LEU A 196 3.79 6.45 -14.36
C LEU A 196 3.02 7.74 -14.07
N GLN A 197 1.72 7.76 -14.39
CA GLN A 197 0.81 8.84 -14.02
C GLN A 197 0.78 9.01 -12.50
N ALA A 198 0.69 7.91 -11.75
CA ALA A 198 0.70 7.93 -10.30
C ALA A 198 2.00 8.56 -9.76
N THR A 199 3.16 8.14 -10.26
CA THR A 199 4.46 8.73 -9.91
C THR A 199 4.47 10.24 -10.16
N ARG A 200 4.02 10.69 -11.34
CA ARG A 200 4.00 12.13 -11.69
C ARG A 200 3.06 12.93 -10.78
N ILE A 201 1.96 12.35 -10.36
CA ILE A 201 1.03 12.97 -9.42
C ILE A 201 1.72 13.11 -8.04
N TYR A 202 2.36 12.04 -7.55
CA TYR A 202 2.90 11.97 -6.19
C TYR A 202 4.29 12.58 -5.96
N ASN A 203 5.21 12.51 -6.92
CA ASN A 203 6.63 12.82 -6.69
C ASN A 203 6.88 14.28 -6.24
N ALA A 204 6.04 15.23 -6.66
CA ALA A 204 6.19 16.65 -6.28
C ALA A 204 5.58 17.03 -4.92
N HIS A 205 4.79 16.15 -4.29
CA HIS A 205 4.10 16.42 -3.02
C HIS A 205 4.54 15.45 -1.92
N PHE A 206 5.72 14.85 -2.06
CA PHE A 206 6.36 14.06 -1.02
C PHE A 206 6.90 14.99 0.09
N ASP A 207 6.01 15.75 0.74
CA ASP A 207 6.34 16.33 2.03
C ASP A 207 6.44 15.17 3.02
N ARG A 208 7.68 14.79 3.38
CA ARG A 208 7.96 13.77 4.39
C ARG A 208 7.29 14.10 5.74
N ALA A 209 6.88 15.35 5.96
CA ALA A 209 6.19 15.81 7.17
C ALA A 209 4.65 15.73 7.10
N ASP A 210 4.04 15.72 5.91
CA ASP A 210 2.57 15.65 5.71
C ASP A 210 2.19 14.37 4.95
N MET A 211 2.80 13.24 5.34
CA MET A 211 2.25 11.92 5.06
C MET A 211 0.88 11.80 5.76
N PHE A 212 -0.15 12.28 5.08
CA PHE A 212 -1.56 12.16 5.43
C PHE A 212 -1.89 10.72 5.77
N GLY A 213 -1.92 10.38 7.07
CA GLY A 213 -2.47 9.14 7.60
C GLY A 213 -1.70 7.85 7.23
N PHE A 214 -1.07 7.76 6.07
CA PHE A 214 -0.54 6.55 5.48
C PHE A 214 0.61 5.92 6.29
N GLN A 215 1.59 6.74 6.66
CA GLN A 215 2.66 6.31 7.56
C GLN A 215 2.15 6.01 8.97
N ARG A 216 1.10 6.71 9.43
CA ARG A 216 0.48 6.42 10.74
C ARG A 216 -0.31 5.11 10.72
N MET A 217 -0.93 4.81 9.58
CA MET A 217 -1.77 3.62 9.36
C MET A 217 -0.95 2.33 9.46
N PHE A 218 0.33 2.36 9.05
CA PHE A 218 1.16 1.15 8.97
C PHE A 218 2.48 1.21 9.77
N TRP A 219 3.00 2.38 10.18
CA TRP A 219 4.29 2.48 10.91
C TRP A 219 4.15 2.79 12.42
N GLY A 220 2.94 2.77 12.98
CA GLY A 220 2.74 3.00 14.43
C GLY A 220 3.18 4.38 14.93
N THR A 221 3.29 5.36 14.04
CA THR A 221 3.71 6.72 14.43
C THR A 221 2.56 7.46 15.10
N ALA A 222 2.79 7.90 16.35
CA ALA A 222 1.77 8.59 17.14
C ALA A 222 1.27 9.86 16.45
N PHE A 223 -0.05 10.01 16.38
CA PHE A 223 -0.70 11.20 15.86
C PHE A 223 -0.38 12.43 16.73
N ARG A 224 0.47 13.33 16.23
CA ARG A 224 0.85 14.58 16.92
C ARG A 224 -0.15 15.70 16.63
N ARG A 225 -1.13 15.85 17.52
CA ARG A 225 -2.32 16.71 17.40
C ARG A 225 -1.95 18.19 17.23
N GLU A 226 -1.00 18.65 18.03
CA GLU A 226 -0.52 20.03 18.05
C GLU A 226 0.15 20.38 16.72
N ARG A 227 0.99 19.47 16.21
CA ARG A 227 1.61 19.61 14.88
C ARG A 227 0.57 19.61 13.78
N ALA A 228 -0.43 18.74 13.85
CA ALA A 228 -1.52 18.67 12.88
C ALA A 228 -2.40 19.93 12.89
N LEU A 229 -2.53 20.64 14.02
CA LEU A 229 -3.23 21.93 14.08
C LEU A 229 -2.42 23.09 13.51
N LYS A 230 -1.08 23.06 13.56
CA LYS A 230 -0.22 24.16 13.06
C LYS A 230 -0.47 24.52 11.60
N LYS A 231 -0.99 23.59 10.78
CA LYS A 231 -1.37 23.87 9.38
C LYS A 231 -2.59 24.80 9.23
N TYR A 232 -3.42 24.92 10.27
CA TYR A 232 -4.59 25.78 10.30
C TYR A 232 -4.28 27.09 11.02
N LYS A 233 -3.46 27.96 10.42
CA LYS A 233 -2.98 29.23 11.02
C LYS A 233 -4.11 30.15 11.54
N LYS A 234 -5.30 30.08 10.93
CA LYS A 234 -6.48 30.87 11.30
C LYS A 234 -7.29 30.27 12.45
N TYR A 235 -7.05 29.01 12.82
CA TYR A 235 -7.76 28.37 13.93
C TYR A 235 -7.19 28.85 15.26
N LYS A 236 -8.05 29.44 16.11
CA LYS A 236 -7.70 29.98 17.44
C LYS A 236 -8.31 29.20 18.60
N GLY A 237 -9.07 28.14 18.31
CA GLY A 237 -9.69 27.32 19.35
C GLY A 237 -8.63 26.62 20.21
N LYS A 238 -8.94 26.47 21.51
CA LYS A 238 -8.12 25.78 22.50
C LYS A 238 -8.81 24.47 22.90
N PRO A 239 -8.77 23.43 22.05
CA PRO A 239 -9.44 22.15 22.33
C PRO A 239 -8.85 21.46 23.56
N ASP A 240 -9.72 20.86 24.36
CA ASP A 240 -9.34 19.99 25.46
C ASP A 240 -9.05 18.58 24.95
N TRP A 241 -7.77 18.28 24.70
CA TRP A 241 -7.35 16.99 24.16
C TRP A 241 -7.43 15.84 25.15
N GLU A 242 -7.36 16.14 26.44
CA GLU A 242 -7.42 15.15 27.49
C GLU A 242 -8.85 14.66 27.67
N ALA A 243 -9.81 15.58 27.74
CA ALA A 243 -11.24 15.26 27.74
C ALA A 243 -11.63 14.48 26.49
N LEU A 244 -11.10 14.84 25.31
CA LEU A 244 -11.35 14.07 24.09
C LEU A 244 -10.90 12.61 24.24
N ARG A 245 -9.67 12.41 24.71
CA ARG A 245 -9.09 11.06 24.87
C ARG A 245 -9.88 10.24 25.88
N LYS A 246 -10.22 10.84 27.02
CA LYS A 246 -10.94 10.18 28.12
C LYS A 246 -12.37 9.82 27.74
N THR A 247 -13.09 10.72 27.08
CA THR A 247 -14.53 10.56 26.81
C THR A 247 -14.83 9.94 25.45
N HIS A 248 -13.98 10.18 24.45
CA HIS A 248 -14.30 9.81 23.07
C HIS A 248 -13.31 8.86 22.41
N GLY A 249 -12.05 8.79 22.87
CA GLY A 249 -11.06 7.81 22.42
C GLY A 249 -9.87 8.41 21.66
N SER A 250 -9.16 7.55 20.94
CA SER A 250 -7.91 7.90 20.23
C SER A 250 -8.19 8.64 18.92
N ILE A 251 -7.39 9.64 18.60
CA ILE A 251 -7.57 10.46 17.38
C ILE A 251 -6.86 9.81 16.19
N ASN A 252 -7.60 9.62 15.10
CA ASN A 252 -7.05 9.13 13.84
C ASN A 252 -6.76 10.25 12.84
N ALA A 253 -7.68 11.21 12.79
CA ALA A 253 -7.64 12.32 11.86
C ALA A 253 -8.30 13.55 12.47
N LEU A 254 -7.88 14.74 12.04
CA LEU A 254 -8.55 16.00 12.35
C LEU A 254 -8.56 16.93 11.16
N THR A 255 -9.51 17.87 11.19
CA THR A 255 -9.60 18.94 10.22
C THR A 255 -10.21 20.18 10.85
N VAL A 256 -9.85 21.36 10.33
CA VAL A 256 -10.60 22.60 10.59
C VAL A 256 -11.37 22.93 9.32
N TYR A 257 -12.68 23.00 9.44
CA TYR A 257 -13.59 23.35 8.34
C TYR A 257 -14.56 24.41 8.82
N GLN A 258 -14.65 25.53 8.08
CA GLN A 258 -15.46 26.69 8.47
C GLN A 258 -15.20 27.13 9.93
N SER A 259 -13.93 27.23 10.30
CA SER A 259 -13.45 27.59 11.65
C SER A 259 -13.82 26.62 12.78
N VAL A 260 -14.48 25.50 12.47
CA VAL A 260 -14.80 24.44 13.43
C VAL A 260 -13.78 23.31 13.32
N LEU A 261 -13.25 22.87 14.46
CA LEU A 261 -12.38 21.71 14.55
C LEU A 261 -13.22 20.43 14.64
N TYR A 262 -12.97 19.51 13.73
CA TYR A 262 -13.51 18.15 13.72
C TYR A 262 -12.39 17.15 13.97
N ALA A 263 -12.69 16.09 14.71
CA ALA A 263 -11.79 14.96 14.89
C ALA A 263 -12.55 13.65 14.65
N ALA A 264 -11.88 12.72 13.96
CA ALA A 264 -12.28 11.33 13.89
C ALA A 264 -11.57 10.57 15.01
N VAL A 265 -12.35 9.86 15.82
CA VAL A 265 -11.85 9.15 17.00
C VAL A 265 -12.36 7.72 17.08
N ASP A 266 -11.51 6.85 17.56
CA ASP A 266 -11.77 5.43 17.77
C ASP A 266 -11.84 5.10 19.25
N THR A 267 -12.84 4.32 19.60
CA THR A 267 -13.07 3.83 20.96
C THR A 267 -13.70 2.44 20.91
N THR A 268 -14.00 1.92 22.08
CA THR A 268 -14.69 0.68 22.30
C THR A 268 -16.00 0.93 23.04
N LEU A 269 -17.07 0.23 22.65
CA LEU A 269 -18.35 0.22 23.34
C LEU A 269 -18.55 -1.14 24.01
N ALA A 270 -18.88 -1.14 25.30
CA ALA A 270 -19.41 -2.32 25.95
C ALA A 270 -20.78 -2.65 25.36
N THR A 271 -20.98 -3.91 25.00
CA THR A 271 -22.26 -4.43 24.51
C THR A 271 -23.04 -5.03 25.69
N PRO A 272 -24.39 -5.12 25.62
CA PRO A 272 -25.19 -5.76 26.66
C PRO A 272 -24.77 -7.21 26.95
N THR A 273 -24.17 -7.88 25.97
CA THR A 273 -23.65 -9.26 26.08
C THR A 273 -22.26 -9.36 26.73
N GLY A 274 -21.74 -8.31 27.36
CA GLY A 274 -20.41 -8.27 27.99
C GLY A 274 -19.22 -8.17 27.03
N SER A 275 -19.43 -8.32 25.72
CA SER A 275 -18.38 -8.12 24.72
C SER A 275 -18.10 -6.64 24.46
N VAL A 276 -16.97 -6.35 23.81
CA VAL A 276 -16.58 -5.01 23.42
C VAL A 276 -16.60 -4.88 21.90
N ALA A 277 -17.24 -3.82 21.38
CA ALA A 277 -17.30 -3.53 19.93
C ALA A 277 -16.54 -2.25 19.59
N PRO A 278 -15.73 -2.23 18.52
CA PRO A 278 -15.05 -1.03 18.06
C PRO A 278 -16.07 -0.01 17.54
N LEU A 279 -15.85 1.25 17.86
CA LEU A 279 -16.68 2.37 17.44
C LEU A 279 -15.80 3.52 16.95
N THR A 280 -16.11 3.99 15.75
CA THR A 280 -15.56 5.22 15.21
C THR A 280 -16.58 6.34 15.26
N LYS A 281 -16.16 7.52 15.72
CA LYS A 281 -16.99 8.72 15.86
C LYS A 281 -16.34 9.90 15.14
N ILE A 282 -17.17 10.82 14.65
CA ILE A 282 -16.73 12.19 14.36
C ILE A 282 -17.25 13.07 15.49
N VAL A 283 -16.34 13.82 16.10
CA VAL A 283 -16.65 14.84 17.09
C VAL A 283 -16.28 16.22 16.56
N LYS A 284 -16.94 17.26 17.08
CA LYS A 284 -16.55 18.65 16.85
C LYS A 284 -16.23 19.35 18.17
N TRP A 285 -15.28 20.27 18.13
CA TRP A 285 -15.01 21.19 19.24
C TRP A 285 -16.07 22.30 19.25
N HIS A 286 -16.81 22.40 20.35
CA HIS A 286 -17.88 23.38 20.53
C HIS A 286 -17.34 24.68 21.18
N PRO A 287 -17.89 25.87 20.85
CA PRO A 287 -17.50 27.13 21.48
C PRO A 287 -17.60 27.13 23.02
N GLN A 288 -18.54 26.36 23.58
CA GLN A 288 -18.69 26.12 25.03
C GLN A 288 -17.60 25.19 25.62
N LYS A 289 -16.42 25.11 24.99
CA LYS A 289 -15.27 24.34 25.43
C LYS A 289 -15.54 22.85 25.71
N LYS A 290 -16.34 22.20 24.86
CA LYS A 290 -16.65 20.76 24.96
C LYS A 290 -16.59 20.05 23.62
N TRP A 291 -16.32 18.74 23.65
CA TRP A 291 -16.43 17.88 22.47
C TRP A 291 -17.86 17.38 22.31
N VAL A 292 -18.38 17.43 21.09
CA VAL A 292 -19.74 16.98 20.76
C VAL A 292 -19.67 15.96 19.64
N VAL A 293 -20.26 14.78 19.85
CA VAL A 293 -20.39 13.75 18.81
C VAL A 293 -21.38 14.23 17.75
N VAL A 294 -20.96 14.22 16.49
CA VAL A 294 -21.77 14.65 15.33
C VAL A 294 -21.98 13.55 14.30
N HIS A 295 -21.24 12.45 14.39
CA HIS A 295 -21.45 11.25 13.60
C HIS A 295 -20.95 10.03 14.38
N LYS A 296 -21.65 8.91 14.26
CA LYS A 296 -21.22 7.61 14.76
C LYS A 296 -21.24 6.66 13.57
N ILE A 297 -20.15 5.92 13.37
CA ILE A 297 -20.16 4.83 12.40
C ILE A 297 -20.64 3.59 13.13
N ILE A 298 -21.90 3.24 12.87
CA ILE A 298 -22.51 2.02 13.35
C ILE A 298 -22.85 1.25 12.08
N GLU A 299 -21.90 0.47 11.56
CA GLU A 299 -22.26 -0.55 10.58
C GLU A 299 -22.34 -1.89 11.31
N PRO A 300 -23.36 -2.71 11.02
CA PRO A 300 -23.39 -4.09 11.46
C PRO A 300 -22.30 -4.83 10.68
N THR A 301 -21.06 -4.75 11.16
CA THR A 301 -20.05 -5.70 10.72
C THR A 301 -20.47 -7.05 11.27
N ILE A 302 -20.54 -8.05 10.39
CA ILE A 302 -20.90 -9.44 10.73
C ILE A 302 -19.96 -10.02 11.82
N ASN A 303 -18.83 -9.35 12.08
CA ASN A 303 -17.93 -9.67 13.17
C ASN A 303 -17.53 -8.42 13.98
N ARG A 304 -17.49 -8.56 15.32
CA ARG A 304 -17.21 -7.50 16.31
C ARG A 304 -15.73 -7.05 16.33
N ASN A 305 -14.87 -7.59 15.46
CA ASN A 305 -13.42 -7.38 15.53
C ASN A 305 -12.84 -6.42 14.49
N HIS A 306 -13.60 -5.98 13.48
CA HIS A 306 -13.10 -5.05 12.46
C HIS A 306 -13.75 -3.68 12.56
N GLN A 307 -12.91 -2.65 12.63
CA GLN A 307 -13.31 -1.27 12.88
C GLN A 307 -13.53 -0.50 11.57
N ASN A 308 -14.61 0.27 11.49
CA ASN A 308 -14.84 1.23 10.41
C ASN A 308 -14.08 2.52 10.67
N VAL A 309 -12.78 2.51 10.40
CA VAL A 309 -11.91 3.62 10.79
C VAL A 309 -12.01 4.76 9.76
N ILE A 310 -12.12 6.00 10.24
CA ILE A 310 -11.89 7.21 9.44
C ILE A 310 -10.43 7.61 9.60
N TYR A 311 -9.71 7.66 8.48
CA TYR A 311 -8.28 7.98 8.46
C TYR A 311 -7.99 9.38 7.92
N THR A 312 -8.96 10.01 7.25
CA THR A 312 -8.71 11.27 6.57
C THR A 312 -9.94 12.17 6.54
N PHE A 313 -9.70 13.47 6.46
CA PHE A 313 -10.68 14.48 6.10
C PHE A 313 -10.16 15.24 4.89
N PHE A 314 -11.05 15.55 3.95
CA PHE A 314 -10.70 16.38 2.80
C PHE A 314 -11.91 17.19 2.32
N SER A 315 -11.64 18.36 1.76
CA SER A 315 -12.66 19.20 1.14
C SER A 315 -12.73 18.93 -0.35
N ASN A 316 -13.94 18.84 -0.89
CA ASN A 316 -14.15 18.74 -2.33
C ASN A 316 -15.40 19.53 -2.74
N ARG A 317 -15.22 20.50 -3.64
CA ARG A 317 -16.29 21.36 -4.17
C ARG A 317 -17.13 21.98 -3.04
N GLY A 318 -16.46 22.63 -2.08
CA GLY A 318 -17.10 23.30 -0.96
C GLY A 318 -17.64 22.40 0.14
N LYS A 319 -17.71 21.07 -0.05
CA LYS A 319 -18.18 20.12 0.96
C LYS A 319 -17.02 19.45 1.69
N LEU A 320 -17.22 19.13 2.97
CA LEU A 320 -16.27 18.36 3.77
C LEU A 320 -16.61 16.87 3.70
N TYR A 321 -15.59 16.04 3.54
CA TYR A 321 -15.69 14.58 3.56
C TYR A 321 -14.78 14.00 4.63
N ALA A 322 -15.19 12.86 5.17
CA ALA A 322 -14.35 12.00 6.00
C ALA A 322 -14.27 10.63 5.33
N GLY A 323 -13.04 10.21 5.04
CA GLY A 323 -12.73 8.99 4.30
C GLY A 323 -12.02 7.97 5.17
N GLY A 324 -12.27 6.70 4.88
CA GLY A 324 -11.63 5.58 5.54
C GLY A 324 -12.07 4.25 4.95
N GLY A 325 -12.16 3.22 5.77
CA GLY A 325 -12.55 1.89 5.32
C GLY A 325 -12.62 0.86 6.43
N PHE A 326 -12.89 -0.39 6.02
CA PHE A 326 -13.01 -1.55 6.90
C PHE A 326 -12.67 -2.82 6.13
N GLU A 327 -12.57 -3.93 6.87
CA GLU A 327 -12.19 -5.23 6.33
C GLU A 327 -13.27 -6.29 6.58
N THR A 328 -13.51 -7.13 5.58
CA THR A 328 -14.28 -8.37 5.74
C THR A 328 -13.34 -9.55 5.86
N LEU A 329 -13.74 -10.56 6.63
CA LEU A 329 -13.03 -11.82 6.73
C LEU A 329 -13.29 -12.72 5.52
N TYR A 330 -12.51 -13.80 5.44
CA TYR A 330 -12.81 -14.92 4.58
C TYR A 330 -14.21 -15.46 4.90
N ASN A 331 -15.01 -15.77 3.88
CA ASN A 331 -16.31 -16.38 4.05
C ASN A 331 -16.26 -17.81 3.50
N ASP A 332 -16.24 -18.79 4.41
CA ASP A 332 -16.14 -20.21 4.07
C ASP A 332 -17.32 -20.70 3.23
N ALA A 333 -18.54 -20.26 3.55
CA ALA A 333 -19.76 -20.70 2.86
C ALA A 333 -19.81 -20.25 1.39
N THR A 334 -19.25 -19.08 1.08
CA THR A 334 -19.26 -18.51 -0.28
C THR A 334 -17.90 -18.59 -0.97
N GLN A 335 -16.88 -19.13 -0.28
CA GLN A 335 -15.47 -19.15 -0.70
C GLN A 335 -14.97 -17.75 -1.14
N GLN A 336 -15.50 -16.70 -0.52
CA GLN A 336 -15.12 -15.32 -0.87
C GLN A 336 -13.89 -14.90 -0.07
N PRO A 337 -12.83 -14.40 -0.74
CA PRO A 337 -11.65 -13.92 -0.03
C PRO A 337 -11.98 -12.70 0.82
N PRO A 338 -11.20 -12.44 1.89
CA PRO A 338 -11.33 -11.22 2.66
C PRO A 338 -11.16 -9.99 1.75
N ARG A 339 -11.86 -8.90 2.08
CA ARG A 339 -11.87 -7.68 1.26
C ARG A 339 -11.58 -6.45 2.11
N THR A 340 -10.98 -5.45 1.48
CA THR A 340 -10.89 -4.10 2.03
C THR A 340 -11.90 -3.21 1.32
N HIS A 341 -12.79 -2.62 2.10
CA HIS A 341 -13.89 -1.76 1.67
C HIS A 341 -13.62 -0.29 1.96
N SER A 342 -14.18 0.58 1.13
CA SER A 342 -14.17 2.02 1.38
C SER A 342 -15.30 2.44 2.31
N TYR A 343 -15.02 3.47 3.11
CA TYR A 343 -16.02 4.20 3.88
C TYR A 343 -15.89 5.68 3.60
N LEU A 344 -16.99 6.34 3.24
CA LEU A 344 -17.01 7.76 2.96
C LEU A 344 -18.28 8.39 3.50
N VAL A 345 -18.13 9.50 4.24
CA VAL A 345 -19.25 10.34 4.68
C VAL A 345 -19.03 11.78 4.22
N CYS A 346 -20.12 12.45 3.86
CA CYS A 346 -20.13 13.85 3.47
C CYS A 346 -20.86 14.66 4.53
N PHE A 347 -20.28 15.79 4.95
CA PHE A 347 -20.98 16.80 5.72
C PHE A 347 -21.71 17.74 4.75
N ASN A 348 -23.03 17.83 4.89
CA ASN A 348 -23.87 18.67 4.02
C ASN A 348 -24.14 20.08 4.59
N GLY A 349 -23.40 20.49 5.63
CA GLY A 349 -23.64 21.73 6.37
C GLY A 349 -24.49 21.55 7.64
N ARG A 350 -25.31 20.49 7.71
CA ARG A 350 -26.14 20.18 8.88
C ARG A 350 -25.79 18.86 9.54
N SER A 351 -25.55 17.82 8.74
CA SER A 351 -25.34 16.45 9.21
C SER A 351 -24.34 15.70 8.33
N TRP A 352 -23.74 14.65 8.90
CA TRP A 352 -22.93 13.69 8.17
C TRP A 352 -23.83 12.63 7.54
N LYS A 353 -23.61 12.34 6.26
CA LYS A 353 -24.36 11.32 5.50
C LYS A 353 -23.39 10.36 4.82
N LYS A 354 -23.62 9.05 4.96
CA LYS A 354 -22.85 8.02 4.25
C LYS A 354 -23.04 8.18 2.75
N VAL A 355 -21.93 8.20 2.03
CA VAL A 355 -21.91 8.14 0.58
C VAL A 355 -22.00 6.66 0.20
N LYS A 356 -23.13 6.24 -0.37
CA LYS A 356 -23.39 4.84 -0.78
C LYS A 356 -22.66 4.51 -2.08
N GLN A 357 -21.34 4.47 -2.04
CA GLN A 357 -20.50 4.17 -3.19
C GLN A 357 -19.20 3.49 -2.74
N GLU A 358 -18.84 2.39 -3.40
CA GLU A 358 -17.55 1.72 -3.20
C GLU A 358 -16.45 2.38 -4.05
N TYR A 359 -15.23 2.40 -3.51
CA TYR A 359 -14.01 2.93 -4.13
C TYR A 359 -12.85 1.92 -4.10
N GLY A 360 -13.11 0.70 -3.61
CA GLY A 360 -12.19 -0.45 -3.71
C GLY A 360 -10.98 -0.32 -2.81
N GLY A 361 -11.20 -0.07 -1.52
CA GLY A 361 -10.18 0.02 -0.47
C GLY A 361 -10.38 1.20 0.48
N ILE A 362 -9.58 1.27 1.53
CA ILE A 362 -9.57 2.37 2.51
C ILE A 362 -9.23 3.69 1.81
N ILE A 363 -10.10 4.69 1.92
CA ILE A 363 -9.83 6.04 1.39
C ILE A 363 -8.87 6.76 2.35
N PHE A 364 -7.73 7.19 1.83
CA PHE A 364 -6.73 7.92 2.63
C PHE A 364 -6.55 9.38 2.20
N GLY A 365 -7.09 9.80 1.06
CA GLY A 365 -7.07 11.20 0.69
C GLY A 365 -7.62 11.54 -0.69
N LEU A 366 -7.66 12.84 -0.97
CA LEU A 366 -7.99 13.44 -2.26
C LEU A 366 -6.86 14.37 -2.68
N ILE A 367 -6.26 14.11 -3.84
CA ILE A 367 -5.13 14.85 -4.38
C ILE A 367 -5.62 15.71 -5.56
N TYR A 368 -5.18 16.97 -5.60
CA TYR A 368 -5.43 17.86 -6.73
C TYR A 368 -4.13 18.12 -7.49
N LYS A 369 -4.13 17.86 -8.80
CA LYS A 369 -2.96 18.03 -9.66
C LYS A 369 -3.42 18.35 -11.08
N ASN A 370 -2.86 19.40 -11.67
CA ASN A 370 -3.09 19.78 -13.07
C ASN A 370 -4.59 19.84 -13.42
N GLY A 371 -5.41 20.52 -12.59
CA GLY A 371 -6.85 20.64 -12.83
C GLY A 371 -7.68 19.41 -12.46
N LYS A 372 -7.04 18.26 -12.19
CA LYS A 372 -7.68 16.97 -11.95
C LYS A 372 -7.65 16.59 -10.47
N ARG A 373 -8.62 15.75 -10.09
CA ARG A 373 -8.77 15.23 -8.73
C ARG A 373 -8.58 13.73 -8.73
N TYR A 374 -7.80 13.22 -7.78
CA TYR A 374 -7.45 11.83 -7.65
C TYR A 374 -7.78 11.34 -6.24
N LEU A 375 -8.69 10.38 -6.15
CA LEU A 375 -9.02 9.73 -4.88
C LEU A 375 -8.02 8.60 -4.64
N GLY A 376 -7.35 8.65 -3.48
CA GLY A 376 -6.40 7.62 -3.07
C GLY A 376 -7.08 6.54 -2.23
N THR A 377 -6.92 5.28 -2.62
CA THR A 377 -7.36 4.11 -1.84
C THR A 377 -6.26 3.09 -1.58
N VAL A 378 -6.22 2.51 -0.39
CA VAL A 378 -5.28 1.47 0.03
C VAL A 378 -5.98 0.18 0.44
N ILE A 379 -5.31 -0.96 0.30
CA ILE A 379 -5.73 -2.22 0.92
C ILE A 379 -4.77 -2.66 2.00
N ASN A 380 -5.28 -3.37 2.99
CA ASN A 380 -4.46 -4.10 3.93
C ASN A 380 -4.16 -5.50 3.37
N GLY A 381 -2.93 -5.73 2.93
CA GLY A 381 -2.53 -7.02 2.36
C GLY A 381 -2.15 -8.09 3.38
N MET A 382 -2.15 -7.80 4.69
CA MET A 382 -1.60 -8.71 5.71
C MET A 382 -2.37 -10.03 5.81
N ALA A 383 -3.70 -10.00 5.74
CA ALA A 383 -4.55 -11.19 5.80
C ALA A 383 -5.00 -11.70 4.41
N GLY A 384 -4.29 -11.30 3.33
CA GLY A 384 -4.63 -11.69 1.96
C GLY A 384 -5.85 -10.95 1.39
N ASN A 385 -6.25 -9.84 2.00
CA ASN A 385 -7.42 -9.10 1.53
C ASN A 385 -7.23 -8.57 0.12
N THR A 386 -8.31 -8.60 -0.63
CA THR A 386 -8.40 -8.02 -1.96
C THR A 386 -9.21 -6.73 -1.93
N ARG A 387 -9.11 -5.92 -2.99
CA ARG A 387 -9.96 -4.72 -3.11
C ARG A 387 -11.41 -5.13 -3.26
N ALA A 388 -12.29 -4.47 -2.51
CA ALA A 388 -13.72 -4.59 -2.76
C ALA A 388 -14.05 -4.19 -4.22
N PRO A 389 -14.92 -4.94 -4.90
CA PRO A 389 -15.30 -4.64 -6.27
C PRO A 389 -16.09 -3.33 -6.32
N ILE A 390 -15.75 -2.48 -7.30
CA ILE A 390 -16.47 -1.24 -7.53
C ILE A 390 -17.56 -1.50 -8.56
N HIS A 391 -18.78 -1.69 -8.07
CA HIS A 391 -19.95 -1.82 -8.91
C HIS A 391 -20.57 -0.44 -9.20
N PRO A 392 -21.15 -0.22 -10.39
CA PRO A 392 -22.16 0.81 -10.56
C PRO A 392 -23.29 0.57 -9.56
N THR A 393 -23.82 1.59 -8.90
CA THR A 393 -25.05 1.40 -8.13
C THR A 393 -26.14 0.97 -9.10
N ALA A 394 -26.89 -0.08 -8.74
CA ALA A 394 -28.03 -0.50 -9.53
C ALA A 394 -28.94 0.73 -9.69
N LYS A 395 -29.29 1.07 -10.94
CA LYS A 395 -30.31 2.09 -11.19
C LYS A 395 -31.52 1.70 -10.34
N VAL A 396 -31.85 2.51 -9.35
CA VAL A 396 -33.16 2.41 -8.71
C VAL A 396 -34.13 2.76 -9.83
N ASN A 397 -34.88 1.75 -10.31
CA ASN A 397 -36.01 2.00 -11.20
C ASN A 397 -36.87 3.05 -10.48
N LYS A 398 -36.98 4.23 -11.10
CA LYS A 398 -37.81 5.32 -10.61
C LYS A 398 -39.27 4.95 -10.73
#